data_AF-A0A3N6QP83-F1
#
_entry.id   AF-A0A3N6QP83-F1
#
_cell.length_a   1.000
_cell.length_b   1.000
_cell.length_c   1.000
_cell.angle_alpha   90.00
_cell.angle_beta   90.00
_cell.angle_gamma   90.00
#
_symmetry.space_group_name_H-M   'P 1'
#
loop_
_entity.id
_entity.type
_entity.pdbx_description
1 polymer ?
#
loop_
_entity_poly.entity_id
_entity_poly.type
_entity_poly.pdbx_seq_one_letter_code
_entity_poly.pdbx_strand_id
1 'polypeptide(L)'
;MGANIVGQTNNDGSGINVSISDNGEYVAFGSPFNEENGMWTGQVRIFMWDGAAWVQRGSDIEGLEIMGRTGFSVSLSSVGDRVAIGAIGINGNTGRTRIYQWSHSDWVQIGNDLYGSGGESYFGFANSFAANGNRLIVGSSASGAGYARVYDWSDSSWVQLEEISGNLSSPAAQLFGTAVSISSDGSTAAVGASRSRGNGGAFRQGLTGAYSLPDLATSLAPQIFARHSIDQLFPNPSDHITTLTYSLEKSGDVSLQLFNDLGQLIHERMEIGYLGENQIRLDVSDLAEGLYTLSLTFEGISISRLLFVF
;
A
#
# COMPACT_ATOMS: atom_id res chain seq x y z
N MET A 1 -23.55 9.86 10.49
CA MET A 1 -24.43 9.27 11.54
C MET A 1 -23.54 8.80 12.69
N GLY A 2 -24.09 8.62 13.89
CA GLY A 2 -23.35 8.19 15.09
C GLY A 2 -22.91 9.34 16.03
N ALA A 3 -22.41 8.97 17.22
CA ALA A 3 -21.80 9.91 18.17
C ALA A 3 -20.44 10.43 17.66
N ASN A 4 -19.99 11.56 18.22
CA ASN A 4 -18.69 12.12 17.87
C ASN A 4 -17.55 11.17 18.26
N ILE A 5 -16.62 10.94 17.34
CA ILE A 5 -15.33 10.33 17.65
C ILE A 5 -14.45 11.44 18.21
N VAL A 6 -13.95 11.27 19.44
CA VAL A 6 -13.13 12.27 20.14
C VAL A 6 -11.72 11.75 20.40
N GLY A 7 -10.75 12.66 20.48
CA GLY A 7 -9.39 12.37 20.93
C GLY A 7 -9.36 11.72 22.32
N GLN A 8 -8.28 11.00 22.62
CA GLN A 8 -8.11 10.34 23.92
C GLN A 8 -7.51 11.28 24.96
N THR A 9 -6.67 12.23 24.53
CA THR A 9 -6.02 13.18 25.45
C THR A 9 -6.12 14.63 24.96
N ASN A 10 -5.97 15.58 25.87
CA ASN A 10 -6.04 17.01 25.53
C ASN A 10 -4.89 17.38 24.59
N ASN A 11 -5.19 18.05 23.48
CA ASN A 11 -4.21 18.51 22.48
C ASN A 11 -3.42 17.37 21.80
N ASP A 12 -3.93 16.14 21.78
CA ASP A 12 -3.31 15.01 21.07
C ASP A 12 -3.26 15.16 19.55
N GLY A 13 -3.95 16.18 19.03
CA GLY A 13 -4.07 16.43 17.60
C GLY A 13 -4.96 15.41 16.90
N SER A 14 -5.84 14.72 17.62
CA SER A 14 -6.75 13.75 17.03
C SER A 14 -7.63 14.43 15.97
N GLY A 15 -7.68 13.82 14.79
CA GLY A 15 -8.44 14.33 13.66
C GLY A 15 -7.76 15.47 12.89
N ILE A 16 -6.51 15.83 13.21
CA ILE A 16 -5.71 16.70 12.33
C ILE A 16 -5.50 16.04 10.96
N ASN A 17 -5.37 14.71 10.95
CA ASN A 17 -5.35 13.91 9.73
C ASN A 17 -6.38 12.81 9.82
N VAL A 18 -7.21 12.72 8.78
CA VAL A 18 -8.28 11.75 8.66
C VAL A 18 -8.27 11.12 7.28
N SER A 19 -8.66 9.86 7.21
CA SER A 19 -8.91 9.16 5.96
C SER A 19 -10.18 8.34 6.08
N ILE A 20 -10.90 8.20 4.98
CA ILE A 20 -12.09 7.36 4.85
C ILE A 20 -11.88 6.40 3.68
N SER A 21 -12.33 5.16 3.82
CA SER A 21 -12.36 4.21 2.71
C SER A 21 -13.41 4.60 1.66
N ASP A 22 -13.25 4.17 0.42
CA ASP A 22 -14.17 4.54 -0.68
C ASP A 22 -15.58 4.02 -0.45
N ASN A 23 -15.71 2.86 0.19
CA ASN A 23 -17.00 2.29 0.58
C ASN A 23 -17.66 3.04 1.76
N GLY A 24 -16.96 3.99 2.38
CA GLY A 24 -17.46 4.80 3.50
C GLY A 24 -17.60 4.05 4.82
N GLU A 25 -17.16 2.80 4.90
CA GLU A 25 -17.33 1.94 6.08
C GLU A 25 -16.22 2.11 7.12
N TYR A 26 -15.05 2.63 6.72
CA TYR A 26 -13.88 2.73 7.60
C TYR A 26 -13.34 4.15 7.63
N VAL A 27 -12.95 4.60 8.83
CA VAL A 27 -12.31 5.89 9.04
C VAL A 27 -11.06 5.72 9.90
N ALA A 28 -9.97 6.38 9.53
CA ALA A 28 -8.72 6.41 10.27
C ALA A 28 -8.46 7.83 10.79
N PHE A 29 -8.02 7.93 12.04
CA PHE A 29 -7.68 9.19 12.70
C PHE A 29 -6.24 9.14 13.21
N GLY A 30 -5.43 10.09 12.76
CA GLY A 30 -4.13 10.35 13.34
C GLY A 30 -4.21 11.31 14.53
N SER A 31 -3.44 11.01 15.58
CA SER A 31 -3.26 11.85 16.77
C SER A 31 -1.75 12.03 17.03
N PRO A 32 -1.04 12.79 16.16
CA PRO A 32 0.43 12.84 16.16
C PRO A 32 1.07 13.47 17.39
N PHE A 33 0.29 14.12 18.24
CA PHE A 33 0.75 14.72 19.49
C PHE A 33 0.24 13.98 20.72
N ASN A 34 -0.37 12.80 20.55
CA ASN A 34 -0.65 11.91 21.67
C ASN A 34 0.65 11.64 22.43
N GLU A 35 0.60 11.78 23.76
CA GLU A 35 1.75 11.64 24.66
C GLU A 35 1.65 10.45 25.63
N GLU A 36 0.69 9.54 25.43
CA GLU A 36 0.46 8.41 26.33
C GLU A 36 1.70 7.51 26.48
N ASN A 37 2.44 7.33 25.37
CA ASN A 37 3.67 6.54 25.33
C ASN A 37 4.96 7.40 25.37
N GLY A 38 4.84 8.71 25.60
CA GLY A 38 5.95 9.66 25.66
C GLY A 38 5.72 10.91 24.82
N MET A 39 6.55 11.94 25.00
CA MET A 39 6.39 13.24 24.35
C MET A 39 6.23 13.11 22.82
N TRP A 40 5.04 13.44 22.31
CA TRP A 40 4.64 13.37 20.90
C TRP A 40 5.03 12.08 20.18
N THR A 41 4.87 10.93 20.82
CA THR A 41 5.03 9.63 20.16
C THR A 41 3.97 9.41 19.08
N GLY A 42 2.75 9.89 19.34
CA GLY A 42 1.61 9.85 18.42
C GLY A 42 0.90 8.50 18.38
N GLN A 43 -0.28 8.48 17.76
CA GLN A 43 -1.18 7.32 17.71
C GLN A 43 -2.06 7.37 16.46
N VAL A 44 -2.49 6.21 15.96
CA VAL A 44 -3.57 6.10 14.97
C VAL A 44 -4.67 5.17 15.47
N ARG A 45 -5.93 5.58 15.26
CA ARG A 45 -7.12 4.76 15.58
C ARG A 45 -8.00 4.63 14.36
N ILE A 46 -8.57 3.44 14.18
CA ILE A 46 -9.40 3.11 13.01
C ILE A 46 -10.75 2.64 13.50
N PHE A 47 -11.82 3.13 12.89
CA PHE A 47 -13.19 2.81 13.25
C PHE A 47 -13.93 2.28 12.04
N MET A 48 -14.84 1.34 12.28
CA MET A 48 -15.76 0.77 11.32
C MET A 48 -17.18 1.18 11.65
N TRP A 49 -17.97 1.51 10.64
CA TRP A 49 -19.40 1.71 10.78
C TRP A 49 -20.12 0.36 10.88
N ASP A 50 -20.83 0.11 11.97
CA ASP A 50 -21.58 -1.15 12.17
C ASP A 50 -23.06 -1.07 11.75
N GLY A 51 -23.48 0.06 11.16
CA GLY A 51 -24.88 0.36 10.84
C GLY A 51 -25.57 1.31 11.84
N ALA A 52 -25.03 1.46 13.05
CA ALA A 52 -25.60 2.29 14.11
C ALA A 52 -24.58 3.25 14.74
N ALA A 53 -23.32 2.82 14.88
CA ALA A 53 -22.24 3.55 15.51
C ALA A 53 -20.90 3.32 14.80
N TRP A 54 -19.95 4.22 15.06
CA TRP A 54 -18.56 4.01 14.74
C TRP A 54 -17.92 3.22 15.88
N VAL A 55 -17.46 2.01 15.58
CA VAL A 55 -16.84 1.09 16.53
C VAL A 55 -15.37 0.96 16.17
N GLN A 56 -14.49 1.05 17.16
CA GLN A 56 -13.06 0.90 16.91
C GLN A 56 -12.74 -0.50 16.37
N ARG A 57 -11.96 -0.55 15.29
CA ARG A 57 -11.55 -1.78 14.62
C ARG A 57 -10.10 -2.08 14.97
N GLY A 58 -9.89 -3.05 15.85
CA GLY A 58 -8.57 -3.44 16.34
C GLY A 58 -8.05 -2.56 17.48
N SER A 59 -6.82 -2.83 17.88
CA SER A 59 -6.10 -2.07 18.90
C SER A 59 -5.64 -0.71 18.35
N ASP A 60 -5.28 0.20 19.26
CA ASP A 60 -4.62 1.45 18.88
C ASP A 60 -3.26 1.14 18.21
N ILE A 61 -2.94 1.84 17.11
CA ILE A 61 -1.62 1.75 16.49
C ILE A 61 -0.73 2.80 17.13
N GLU A 62 0.09 2.36 18.07
CA GLU A 62 0.93 3.23 18.89
C GLU A 62 2.24 3.65 18.21
N GLY A 63 2.56 4.94 18.32
CA GLY A 63 3.92 5.42 18.14
C GLY A 63 4.77 5.09 19.37
N LEU A 64 6.00 4.63 19.15
CA LEU A 64 6.89 4.22 20.26
C LEU A 64 8.12 5.12 20.41
N GLU A 65 8.42 5.91 19.37
CA GLU A 65 9.58 6.79 19.36
C GLU A 65 9.20 8.21 19.82
N ILE A 66 9.88 8.70 20.86
CA ILE A 66 9.71 10.08 21.37
C ILE A 66 9.91 11.08 20.22
N MET A 67 9.00 12.05 20.12
CA MET A 67 8.89 13.03 19.03
C MET A 67 8.65 12.43 17.64
N GLY A 68 8.37 11.13 17.53
CA GLY A 68 8.16 10.44 16.26
C GLY A 68 6.94 10.95 15.48
N ARG A 69 5.90 11.41 16.22
CA ARG A 69 4.64 11.95 15.66
C ARG A 69 3.95 10.97 14.73
N THR A 70 3.80 9.73 15.16
CA THR A 70 3.06 8.70 14.42
C THR A 70 1.60 9.14 14.20
N GLY A 71 1.08 8.95 13.00
CA GLY A 71 -0.24 9.46 12.62
C GLY A 71 -0.22 10.90 12.09
N PHE A 72 0.96 11.43 11.73
CA PHE A 72 1.07 12.74 11.08
C PHE A 72 0.43 12.76 9.69
N SER A 73 0.33 11.61 9.02
CA SER A 73 -0.50 11.42 7.84
C SER A 73 -1.07 10.02 7.87
N VAL A 74 -2.31 9.86 7.39
CA VAL A 74 -3.02 8.58 7.34
C VAL A 74 -3.74 8.42 6.01
N SER A 75 -3.67 7.24 5.39
CA SER A 75 -4.47 6.88 4.20
C SER A 75 -4.94 5.45 4.33
N LEU A 76 -6.24 5.23 4.17
CA LEU A 76 -6.84 3.91 4.01
C LEU A 76 -6.81 3.48 2.54
N SER A 77 -6.81 2.16 2.29
CA SER A 77 -7.16 1.59 0.99
C SER A 77 -8.67 1.74 0.71
N SER A 78 -9.09 1.55 -0.55
CA SER A 78 -10.49 1.68 -0.98
C SER A 78 -11.45 0.81 -0.16
N VAL A 79 -11.03 -0.40 0.19
CA VAL A 79 -11.80 -1.36 0.99
C VAL A 79 -11.49 -1.30 2.49
N GLY A 80 -10.60 -0.40 2.91
CA GLY A 80 -10.25 -0.15 4.31
C GLY A 80 -9.55 -1.33 5.01
N ASP A 81 -8.86 -2.19 4.26
CA ASP A 81 -8.11 -3.32 4.76
C ASP A 81 -6.62 -3.01 4.98
N ARG A 82 -6.12 -1.92 4.40
CA ARG A 82 -4.76 -1.39 4.59
C ARG A 82 -4.79 0.05 5.04
N VAL A 83 -3.78 0.43 5.82
CA VAL A 83 -3.55 1.81 6.25
C VAL A 83 -2.07 2.17 6.15
N ALA A 84 -1.75 3.33 5.57
CA ALA A 84 -0.42 3.91 5.53
C ALA A 84 -0.35 5.03 6.56
N ILE A 85 0.70 5.03 7.37
CA ILE A 85 0.84 5.92 8.53
C ILE A 85 2.21 6.59 8.48
N GLY A 86 2.20 7.92 8.38
CA GLY A 86 3.39 8.75 8.43
C GLY A 86 3.82 9.12 9.84
N ALA A 87 5.13 9.16 10.07
CA ALA A 87 5.79 9.59 11.31
C ALA A 87 7.00 10.46 10.94
N ILE A 88 6.82 11.78 10.97
CA ILE A 88 7.80 12.73 10.39
C ILE A 88 9.02 12.99 11.27
N GLY A 89 8.95 12.69 12.57
CA GLY A 89 10.02 13.00 13.54
C GLY A 89 11.08 11.90 13.71
N ILE A 90 10.94 10.79 12.99
CA ILE A 90 11.81 9.62 13.12
C ILE A 90 13.22 9.91 12.55
N ASN A 91 14.25 9.39 13.23
CA ASN A 91 15.66 9.41 12.81
C ASN A 91 16.15 10.82 12.44
N GLY A 92 16.08 11.78 13.37
CA GLY A 92 16.51 13.15 13.12
C GLY A 92 15.68 13.84 12.03
N ASN A 93 14.36 13.68 12.09
CA ASN A 93 13.42 14.19 11.08
C ASN A 93 13.64 13.63 9.67
N THR A 94 14.30 12.48 9.51
CA THR A 94 14.28 11.75 8.23
C THR A 94 12.84 11.40 7.86
N GLY A 95 12.04 11.03 8.87
CA GLY A 95 10.66 10.62 8.71
C GLY A 95 10.53 9.20 8.17
N ARG A 96 9.34 8.64 8.37
CA ARG A 96 8.99 7.27 8.02
C ARG A 96 7.54 7.17 7.58
N THR A 97 7.22 6.21 6.72
CA THR A 97 5.87 5.66 6.56
C THR A 97 5.86 4.16 6.87
N ARG A 98 4.88 3.71 7.65
CA ARG A 98 4.57 2.30 7.88
C ARG A 98 3.24 1.94 7.25
N ILE A 99 3.13 0.70 6.79
CA ILE A 99 1.89 0.17 6.24
C ILE A 99 1.43 -0.99 7.10
N TYR A 100 0.14 -0.98 7.45
CA TYR A 100 -0.50 -2.05 8.20
C TYR A 100 -1.62 -2.67 7.38
N GLN A 101 -1.82 -3.97 7.54
CA GLN A 101 -2.91 -4.76 6.97
C GLN A 101 -3.77 -5.30 8.12
N TRP A 102 -5.08 -5.27 7.93
CA TRP A 102 -6.03 -5.89 8.84
C TRP A 102 -5.90 -7.42 8.78
N SER A 103 -5.63 -8.05 9.94
CA SER A 103 -5.45 -9.51 10.07
C SER A 103 -6.74 -10.27 10.38
N HIS A 104 -7.90 -9.60 10.38
CA HIS A 104 -9.19 -10.08 10.91
C HIS A 104 -9.35 -9.96 12.43
N SER A 105 -8.28 -9.68 13.17
CA SER A 105 -8.34 -9.41 14.61
C SER A 105 -7.63 -8.12 15.01
N ASP A 106 -6.54 -7.76 14.32
CA ASP A 106 -5.78 -6.54 14.62
C ASP A 106 -5.05 -5.97 13.38
N TRP A 107 -4.43 -4.80 13.53
CA TRP A 107 -3.58 -4.19 12.50
C TRP A 107 -2.14 -4.70 12.61
N VAL A 108 -1.66 -5.36 11.56
CA VAL A 108 -0.31 -5.93 11.52
C VAL A 108 0.51 -5.20 10.46
N GLN A 109 1.72 -4.75 10.83
CA GLN A 109 2.63 -4.11 9.88
C GLN A 109 3.00 -5.09 8.77
N ILE A 110 2.94 -4.65 7.51
CA ILE A 110 3.37 -5.41 6.34
C ILE A 110 4.55 -4.73 5.65
N GLY A 111 5.60 -5.52 5.38
CA GLY A 111 6.86 -5.03 4.84
C GLY A 111 7.68 -4.19 5.82
N ASN A 112 8.83 -3.74 5.33
CA ASN A 112 9.75 -2.89 6.09
C ASN A 112 9.28 -1.44 6.15
N ASP A 113 9.78 -0.71 7.16
CA ASP A 113 9.61 0.74 7.28
C ASP A 113 10.13 1.46 6.02
N LEU A 114 9.34 2.41 5.50
CA LEU A 114 9.73 3.26 4.38
C LEU A 114 10.34 4.56 4.89
N TYR A 115 11.63 4.80 4.62
CA TYR A 115 12.36 5.97 5.10
C TYR A 115 12.64 7.01 4.00
N GLY A 116 12.77 8.27 4.42
CA GLY A 116 13.29 9.35 3.58
C GLY A 116 14.79 9.26 3.30
N SER A 117 15.25 10.05 2.33
CA SER A 117 16.67 10.27 2.04
C SER A 117 17.34 11.21 3.05
N GLY A 118 17.62 10.70 4.25
CA GLY A 118 18.43 11.39 5.26
C GLY A 118 17.68 12.41 6.12
N GLY A 119 18.41 13.01 7.07
CA GLY A 119 17.88 13.90 8.10
C GLY A 119 17.12 15.09 7.53
N GLU A 120 16.07 15.51 8.25
CA GLU A 120 15.16 16.61 7.84
C GLU A 120 14.46 16.45 6.49
N SER A 121 14.35 15.21 5.98
CA SER A 121 13.48 14.91 4.84
C SER A 121 11.99 15.08 5.19
N TYR A 122 11.60 14.79 6.43
CA TYR A 122 10.20 14.72 6.86
C TYR A 122 9.36 13.78 5.97
N PHE A 123 9.92 12.64 5.60
CA PHE A 123 9.23 11.64 4.79
C PHE A 123 8.01 11.08 5.54
N GLY A 124 6.91 10.83 4.82
CA GLY A 124 5.62 10.54 5.45
C GLY A 124 4.85 11.80 5.86
N PHE A 125 5.20 12.97 5.30
CA PHE A 125 4.43 14.20 5.52
C PHE A 125 3.02 14.09 4.97
N ALA A 126 2.87 13.46 3.80
CA ALA A 126 1.60 13.14 3.18
C ALA A 126 1.68 11.74 2.57
N ASN A 127 0.57 11.02 2.49
CA ASN A 127 0.51 9.73 1.81
C ASN A 127 -0.88 9.52 1.18
N SER A 128 -0.96 8.67 0.15
CA SER A 128 -2.21 8.32 -0.54
C SER A 128 -2.09 6.95 -1.21
N PHE A 129 -3.05 6.06 -0.95
CA PHE A 129 -3.18 4.79 -1.65
C PHE A 129 -3.92 4.92 -2.98
N ALA A 130 -3.56 4.05 -3.93
CA ALA A 130 -4.45 3.68 -5.04
C ALA A 130 -5.53 2.71 -4.53
N ALA A 131 -6.62 2.55 -5.27
CA ALA A 131 -7.80 1.85 -4.77
C ALA A 131 -7.52 0.39 -4.41
N ASN A 132 -6.65 -0.28 -5.16
CA ASN A 132 -6.25 -1.67 -4.91
C ASN A 132 -5.40 -1.86 -3.63
N GLY A 133 -4.97 -0.79 -2.97
CA GLY A 133 -4.10 -0.84 -1.78
C GLY A 133 -2.69 -1.37 -2.04
N ASN A 134 -2.31 -1.63 -3.29
CA ASN A 134 -1.00 -2.15 -3.70
C ASN A 134 -0.05 -1.08 -4.23
N ARG A 135 -0.54 0.13 -4.51
CA ARG A 135 0.30 1.29 -4.86
C ARG A 135 0.09 2.42 -3.88
N LEU A 136 1.19 2.99 -3.41
CA LEU A 136 1.22 4.07 -2.43
C LEU A 136 2.12 5.19 -2.92
N ILE A 137 1.65 6.43 -2.85
CA ILE A 137 2.52 7.61 -2.95
C ILE A 137 2.78 8.20 -1.56
N VAL A 138 4.03 8.55 -1.28
CA VAL A 138 4.46 9.17 -0.02
C VAL A 138 5.24 10.45 -0.32
N GLY A 139 4.80 11.55 0.28
CA GLY A 139 5.41 12.87 0.18
C GLY A 139 6.43 13.15 1.28
N SER A 140 7.40 14.00 0.93
CA SER A 140 8.53 14.41 1.76
C SER A 140 8.72 15.92 1.65
N SER A 141 8.50 16.64 2.76
CA SER A 141 8.59 18.10 2.80
C SER A 141 10.00 18.60 3.15
N ALA A 142 11.04 17.95 2.60
CA ALA A 142 12.44 18.19 2.95
C ALA A 142 12.82 19.68 2.96
N SER A 143 13.83 20.06 3.74
CA SER A 143 14.36 21.44 3.84
C SER A 143 14.94 22.04 2.53
N GLY A 144 14.76 21.37 1.39
CA GLY A 144 15.11 21.81 0.04
C GLY A 144 13.92 21.74 -0.94
N ALA A 145 14.09 21.02 -2.05
CA ALA A 145 13.07 20.93 -3.10
C ALA A 145 11.84 20.12 -2.70
N GLY A 146 11.97 19.23 -1.71
CA GLY A 146 10.97 18.19 -1.44
C GLY A 146 10.90 17.14 -2.56
N TYR A 147 10.22 16.03 -2.28
CA TYR A 147 10.00 14.95 -3.24
C TYR A 147 8.78 14.12 -2.84
N ALA A 148 8.30 13.30 -3.75
CA ALA A 148 7.38 12.21 -3.45
C ALA A 148 7.91 10.91 -4.04
N ARG A 149 7.61 9.78 -3.41
CA ARG A 149 7.98 8.45 -3.89
C ARG A 149 6.75 7.59 -4.06
N VAL A 150 6.74 6.84 -5.15
CA VAL A 150 5.72 5.84 -5.42
C VAL A 150 6.30 4.48 -5.11
N TYR A 151 5.52 3.67 -4.40
CA TYR A 151 5.85 2.31 -4.04
C TYR A 151 4.77 1.35 -4.51
N ASP A 152 5.19 0.17 -4.93
CA ASP A 152 4.32 -0.96 -5.21
C ASP A 152 4.58 -2.11 -4.24
N TRP A 153 3.52 -2.80 -3.86
CA TRP A 153 3.57 -3.99 -3.04
C TRP A 153 3.90 -5.22 -3.90
N SER A 154 5.00 -5.91 -3.58
CA SER A 154 5.51 -7.09 -4.28
C SER A 154 5.15 -8.41 -3.56
N ASP A 155 3.99 -8.47 -2.91
CA ASP A 155 3.52 -9.58 -2.05
C ASP A 155 4.34 -9.87 -0.79
N SER A 156 5.54 -9.30 -0.67
CA SER A 156 6.45 -9.48 0.47
C SER A 156 7.12 -8.18 0.92
N SER A 157 7.18 -7.17 0.05
CA SER A 157 7.85 -5.91 0.34
C SER A 157 7.25 -4.74 -0.44
N TRP A 158 7.41 -3.53 0.08
CA TRP A 158 7.11 -2.30 -0.64
C TRP A 158 8.35 -1.88 -1.43
N VAL A 159 8.26 -1.94 -2.76
CA VAL A 159 9.34 -1.63 -3.69
C VAL A 159 9.14 -0.22 -4.22
N GLN A 160 10.16 0.64 -4.11
CA GLN A 160 10.11 1.98 -4.68
C GLN A 160 10.15 1.88 -6.20
N LEU A 161 9.13 2.43 -6.85
CA LEU A 161 8.98 2.45 -8.30
C LEU A 161 9.57 3.72 -8.91
N GLU A 162 9.26 4.87 -8.33
CA GLU A 162 9.70 6.16 -8.85
C GLU A 162 9.89 7.17 -7.71
N GLU A 163 10.80 8.12 -7.92
CA GLU A 163 10.88 9.36 -7.15
C GLU A 163 10.54 10.56 -8.02
N ILE A 164 9.51 11.30 -7.63
CA ILE A 164 9.10 12.55 -8.24
C ILE A 164 9.76 13.69 -7.46
N SER A 165 10.79 14.29 -8.04
CA SER A 165 11.54 15.39 -7.41
C SER A 165 10.92 16.77 -7.66
N GLY A 166 10.92 17.62 -6.62
CA GLY A 166 10.62 19.04 -6.78
C GLY A 166 11.69 19.76 -7.61
N ASN A 167 11.29 20.74 -8.42
CA ASN A 167 12.22 21.48 -9.29
C ASN A 167 12.82 22.72 -8.61
N LEU A 168 14.08 22.63 -8.18
CA LEU A 168 14.84 23.71 -7.53
C LEU A 168 15.04 25.00 -8.35
N SER A 169 14.82 24.97 -9.68
CA SER A 169 15.03 26.15 -10.54
C SER A 169 13.97 27.24 -10.38
N SER A 170 12.91 26.96 -9.62
CA SER A 170 11.97 27.98 -9.18
C SER A 170 12.01 28.07 -7.64
N PRO A 171 12.15 29.27 -7.04
CA PRO A 171 11.86 29.46 -5.62
C PRO A 171 10.41 29.05 -5.28
N ALA A 172 9.59 28.77 -6.31
CA ALA A 172 8.26 28.17 -6.27
C ALA A 172 8.17 26.71 -5.75
N ALA A 173 9.28 25.96 -5.75
CA ALA A 173 9.27 24.52 -5.45
C ALA A 173 9.73 24.18 -4.02
N GLN A 174 9.86 25.17 -3.14
CA GLN A 174 10.03 24.90 -1.71
C GLN A 174 8.79 24.15 -1.21
N LEU A 175 8.98 23.08 -0.44
CA LEU A 175 7.91 22.26 0.15
C LEU A 175 7.10 21.39 -0.83
N PHE A 176 7.68 20.96 -1.97
CA PHE A 176 7.09 19.88 -2.77
C PHE A 176 6.90 18.60 -1.93
N GLY A 177 5.93 17.77 -2.28
CA GLY A 177 5.63 16.56 -1.49
C GLY A 177 4.87 16.84 -0.18
N THR A 178 4.43 18.07 0.07
CA THR A 178 3.58 18.39 1.25
C THR A 178 2.13 17.97 1.08
N ALA A 179 1.70 17.73 -0.16
CA ALA A 179 0.41 17.11 -0.47
C ALA A 179 0.64 16.11 -1.61
N VAL A 180 0.01 14.94 -1.51
CA VAL A 180 0.04 13.91 -2.56
C VAL A 180 -1.36 13.34 -2.72
N SER A 181 -1.69 12.92 -3.93
CA SER A 181 -2.87 12.12 -4.24
C SER A 181 -2.52 11.17 -5.36
N ILE A 182 -3.09 9.98 -5.38
CA ILE A 182 -2.97 9.05 -6.50
C ILE A 182 -4.35 8.65 -6.99
N SER A 183 -4.49 8.43 -8.30
CA SER A 183 -5.73 7.97 -8.91
C SER A 183 -6.07 6.55 -8.44
N SER A 184 -7.36 6.21 -8.51
CA SER A 184 -7.87 4.90 -8.07
C SER A 184 -7.19 3.73 -8.79
N ASP A 185 -6.89 3.88 -10.07
CA ASP A 185 -6.18 2.90 -10.89
C ASP A 185 -4.66 2.88 -10.65
N GLY A 186 -4.12 3.82 -9.89
CA GLY A 186 -2.69 3.95 -9.61
C GLY A 186 -1.84 4.54 -10.74
N SER A 187 -2.45 4.95 -11.85
CA SER A 187 -1.73 5.39 -13.06
C SER A 187 -1.27 6.86 -13.02
N THR A 188 -1.87 7.68 -12.17
CA THR A 188 -1.64 9.13 -12.12
C THR A 188 -1.46 9.59 -10.68
N ALA A 189 -0.39 10.35 -10.42
CA ALA A 189 -0.20 11.05 -9.15
C ALA A 189 -0.30 12.55 -9.31
N ALA A 190 -0.83 13.21 -8.30
CA ALA A 190 -0.70 14.64 -8.10
C ALA A 190 0.22 14.90 -6.90
N VAL A 191 1.18 15.80 -7.07
CA VAL A 191 2.08 16.23 -5.99
C VAL A 191 2.07 17.74 -5.88
N GLY A 192 1.84 18.21 -4.65
CA GLY A 192 1.72 19.63 -4.32
C GLY A 192 2.97 20.17 -3.63
N ALA A 193 3.26 21.45 -3.91
CA ALA A 193 4.16 22.29 -3.14
C ALA A 193 3.35 23.38 -2.42
N SER A 194 3.23 23.26 -1.11
CA SER A 194 2.53 24.27 -0.31
C SER A 194 3.47 25.44 -0.01
N ARG A 195 3.13 26.64 -0.50
CA ARG A 195 3.76 27.93 -0.16
C ARG A 195 5.23 28.08 -0.57
N SER A 196 5.44 28.46 -1.81
CA SER A 196 6.65 29.17 -2.15
C SER A 196 6.55 30.67 -2.01
N ARG A 197 7.54 31.29 -1.36
CA ARG A 197 7.74 32.74 -1.47
C ARG A 197 8.39 33.03 -2.83
N GLY A 198 7.57 33.34 -3.84
CA GLY A 198 8.08 33.99 -5.06
C GLY A 198 8.78 35.28 -4.68
N ASN A 199 9.99 35.49 -5.20
CA ASN A 199 10.83 36.64 -4.85
C ASN A 199 10.19 37.93 -5.39
N GLY A 200 9.56 38.74 -4.54
CA GLY A 200 9.30 40.16 -4.82
C GLY A 200 7.86 40.64 -5.08
N GLY A 201 6.78 39.94 -4.70
CA GLY A 201 5.45 40.59 -4.73
C GLY A 201 4.26 39.69 -4.41
N ALA A 202 3.60 39.98 -3.28
CA ALA A 202 2.19 39.78 -2.89
C ALA A 202 1.30 38.61 -3.39
N PHE A 203 1.80 37.60 -4.12
CA PHE A 203 0.99 36.48 -4.60
C PHE A 203 1.52 35.15 -4.05
N ARG A 204 0.69 34.51 -3.24
CA ARG A 204 0.90 33.16 -2.70
C ARG A 204 0.29 32.18 -3.69
N GLN A 205 1.09 31.39 -4.38
CA GLN A 205 0.59 30.31 -5.23
C GLN A 205 1.19 28.99 -4.77
N GLY A 206 0.34 27.98 -4.58
CA GLY A 206 0.77 26.59 -4.48
C GLY A 206 0.91 26.02 -5.89
N LEU A 207 1.86 25.12 -6.08
CA LEU A 207 2.05 24.41 -7.36
C LEU A 207 1.57 22.97 -7.19
N THR A 208 0.76 22.48 -8.12
CA THR A 208 0.40 21.06 -8.22
C THR A 208 0.86 20.55 -9.57
N GLY A 209 1.70 19.52 -9.56
CA GLY A 209 2.06 18.77 -10.77
C GLY A 209 1.25 17.49 -10.84
N ALA A 210 0.75 17.14 -12.03
CA ALA A 210 0.21 15.82 -12.33
C ALA A 210 1.28 15.01 -13.07
N TYR A 211 1.49 13.77 -12.63
CA TYR A 211 2.53 12.88 -13.10
C TYR A 211 1.88 11.57 -13.52
N SER A 212 2.13 11.15 -14.76
CA SER A 212 1.84 9.79 -15.18
C SER A 212 2.84 8.90 -14.48
N LEU A 213 2.35 7.91 -13.75
CA LEU A 213 3.20 6.96 -13.06
C LEU A 213 3.53 5.82 -14.01
N PRO A 214 4.79 5.37 -14.04
CA PRO A 214 5.07 4.07 -14.61
C PRO A 214 4.28 3.06 -13.80
N ASP A 215 3.92 1.99 -14.47
CA ASP A 215 3.56 0.78 -13.78
C ASP A 215 4.85 0.03 -13.43
N LEU A 216 4.86 -0.84 -12.43
CA LEU A 216 6.00 -1.75 -12.17
C LEU A 216 6.44 -2.54 -13.44
N ALA A 217 5.58 -2.63 -14.46
CA ALA A 217 5.85 -3.23 -15.76
C ALA A 217 6.60 -2.32 -16.75
N THR A 218 6.72 -1.00 -16.54
CA THR A 218 7.26 -0.07 -17.55
C THR A 218 8.65 0.49 -17.28
N SER A 219 9.35 0.10 -16.21
CA SER A 219 10.72 0.60 -15.94
C SER A 219 11.86 -0.30 -16.40
N LEU A 220 11.62 -1.40 -17.14
CA LEU A 220 12.56 -2.09 -18.04
C LEU A 220 11.88 -3.28 -18.77
N ALA A 221 10.70 -3.06 -19.35
CA ALA A 221 10.11 -3.92 -20.39
C ALA A 221 8.98 -3.13 -21.10
N PRO A 222 8.82 -3.23 -22.43
CA PRO A 222 7.72 -2.57 -23.12
C PRO A 222 6.41 -3.33 -22.89
N GLN A 223 5.47 -2.70 -22.16
CA GLN A 223 4.00 -2.92 -22.18
C GLN A 223 3.50 -4.32 -21.74
N ILE A 224 2.55 -4.39 -20.78
CA ILE A 224 1.57 -5.48 -20.45
C ILE A 224 1.27 -5.45 -18.92
N PHE A 225 0.23 -4.69 -18.53
CA PHE A 225 -0.53 -4.93 -17.30
C PHE A 225 -2.03 -4.84 -17.59
N ALA A 226 -2.56 -6.01 -17.72
CA ALA A 226 -3.89 -6.59 -17.67
C ALA A 226 -3.71 -7.94 -16.95
N ARG A 227 -3.12 -7.91 -15.75
CA ARG A 227 -3.30 -8.91 -14.67
C ARG A 227 -3.26 -10.38 -15.12
N HIS A 228 -2.07 -10.96 -15.09
CA HIS A 228 -1.97 -12.38 -14.77
C HIS A 228 -2.30 -12.54 -13.28
N SER A 229 -3.54 -12.88 -12.96
CA SER A 229 -3.95 -13.25 -11.60
C SER A 229 -4.30 -14.73 -11.56
N ILE A 230 -3.95 -15.39 -10.47
CA ILE A 230 -4.73 -16.56 -10.05
C ILE A 230 -5.99 -15.99 -9.41
N ASP A 231 -7.08 -16.05 -10.15
CA ASP A 231 -8.37 -15.48 -9.78
C ASP A 231 -9.04 -16.35 -8.72
N GLN A 232 -9.01 -17.68 -8.91
CA GLN A 232 -9.59 -18.65 -7.99
C GLN A 232 -8.83 -19.98 -8.07
N LEU A 233 -8.72 -20.67 -6.93
CA LEU A 233 -8.33 -22.09 -6.85
C LEU A 233 -9.43 -22.80 -6.06
N PHE A 234 -10.35 -23.47 -6.77
CA PHE A 234 -11.56 -24.00 -6.17
C PHE A 234 -11.93 -25.39 -6.74
N PRO A 235 -12.35 -26.34 -5.89
CA PRO A 235 -12.32 -26.28 -4.42
C PRO A 235 -10.89 -26.27 -3.87
N ASN A 236 -10.71 -25.59 -2.74
CA ASN A 236 -9.49 -25.63 -1.93
C ASN A 236 -9.90 -25.41 -0.46
N PRO A 237 -9.83 -26.40 0.43
CA PRO A 237 -9.34 -27.79 0.26
C PRO A 237 -9.94 -28.61 -0.90
N SER A 238 -9.19 -29.58 -1.45
CA SER A 238 -9.69 -30.54 -2.47
C SER A 238 -9.19 -31.98 -2.24
N ASP A 239 -10.05 -32.97 -2.47
CA ASP A 239 -9.74 -34.41 -2.40
C ASP A 239 -9.71 -35.10 -3.78
N HIS A 240 -10.25 -34.44 -4.82
CA HIS A 240 -10.27 -34.96 -6.20
C HIS A 240 -9.80 -33.92 -7.22
N ILE A 241 -10.69 -33.05 -7.70
CA ILE A 241 -10.37 -32.08 -8.76
C ILE A 241 -10.46 -30.67 -8.20
N THR A 242 -9.37 -29.91 -8.33
CA THR A 242 -9.35 -28.46 -8.13
C THR A 242 -9.18 -27.73 -9.45
N THR A 243 -9.80 -26.56 -9.59
CA THR A 243 -9.70 -25.73 -10.81
C THR A 243 -8.99 -24.44 -10.50
N LEU A 244 -7.91 -24.20 -11.22
CA LEU A 244 -7.19 -22.94 -11.23
C LEU A 244 -7.78 -22.05 -12.33
N THR A 245 -8.39 -20.94 -11.96
CA THR A 245 -8.79 -19.88 -12.89
C THR A 245 -7.72 -18.80 -12.93
N TYR A 246 -7.28 -18.43 -14.14
CA TYR A 246 -6.28 -17.39 -14.35
C TYR A 246 -6.55 -16.60 -15.62
N SER A 247 -6.17 -15.33 -15.63
CA SER A 247 -6.34 -14.47 -16.80
C SER A 247 -5.00 -14.20 -17.50
N LEU A 248 -4.98 -14.14 -18.85
CA LEU A 248 -3.81 -13.74 -19.61
C LEU A 248 -4.08 -12.54 -20.53
N GLU A 249 -3.06 -11.74 -20.75
CA GLU A 249 -3.09 -10.55 -21.62
C GLU A 249 -2.76 -10.82 -23.07
N LYS A 250 -2.26 -12.02 -23.32
CA LYS A 250 -1.96 -12.56 -24.64
C LYS A 250 -1.88 -14.06 -24.51
N SER A 251 -2.15 -14.74 -25.61
CA SER A 251 -1.96 -16.18 -25.67
C SER A 251 -0.47 -16.52 -25.66
N GLY A 252 -0.10 -17.62 -25.00
CA GLY A 252 1.28 -18.10 -24.99
C GLY A 252 1.47 -19.30 -24.07
N ASP A 253 2.72 -19.74 -23.93
CA ASP A 253 3.07 -20.91 -23.14
C ASP A 253 3.02 -20.61 -21.65
N VAL A 254 2.28 -21.43 -20.93
CA VAL A 254 2.10 -21.40 -19.48
C VAL A 254 2.67 -22.69 -18.90
N SER A 255 3.52 -22.57 -17.88
CA SER A 255 4.00 -23.69 -17.08
C SER A 255 3.24 -23.71 -15.76
N LEU A 256 2.66 -24.86 -15.42
CA LEU A 256 2.08 -25.10 -14.12
C LEU A 256 2.93 -26.13 -13.38
N GLN A 257 3.41 -25.77 -12.20
CA GLN A 257 4.26 -26.59 -11.35
C GLN A 257 3.62 -26.77 -9.98
N LEU A 258 3.67 -27.99 -9.45
CA LEU A 258 3.17 -28.32 -8.13
C LEU A 258 4.33 -28.80 -7.26
N PHE A 259 4.50 -28.21 -6.10
CA PHE A 259 5.55 -28.53 -5.14
C PHE A 259 4.95 -29.05 -3.83
N ASN A 260 5.63 -30.00 -3.18
CA ASN A 260 5.29 -30.40 -1.81
C ASN A 260 5.78 -29.37 -0.78
N ASP A 261 5.49 -29.62 0.49
CA ASP A 261 5.90 -28.81 1.65
C ASP A 261 7.43 -28.70 1.84
N LEU A 262 8.19 -29.67 1.32
CA LEU A 262 9.66 -29.64 1.25
C LEU A 262 10.21 -28.85 0.05
N GLY A 263 9.34 -28.29 -0.80
CA GLY A 263 9.72 -27.54 -2.01
C GLY A 263 10.17 -28.42 -3.17
N GLN A 264 9.92 -29.73 -3.13
CA GLN A 264 10.23 -30.66 -4.22
C GLN A 264 9.13 -30.62 -5.28
N LEU A 265 9.52 -30.57 -6.55
CA LEU A 265 8.59 -30.62 -7.69
C LEU A 265 7.92 -31.99 -7.77
N ILE A 266 6.59 -32.01 -7.69
CA ILE A 266 5.73 -33.18 -7.77
C ILE A 266 5.14 -33.34 -9.17
N HIS A 267 4.70 -32.23 -9.76
CA HIS A 267 4.09 -32.22 -11.09
C HIS A 267 4.48 -30.98 -11.87
N GLU A 268 4.65 -31.13 -13.17
CA GLU A 268 4.83 -30.01 -14.10
C GLU A 268 4.02 -30.28 -15.37
N ARG A 269 3.32 -29.24 -15.84
CA ARG A 269 2.51 -29.29 -17.05
C ARG A 269 2.69 -28.00 -17.85
N MET A 270 2.96 -28.14 -19.14
CA MET A 270 3.04 -27.03 -20.09
C MET A 270 1.78 -26.99 -20.94
N GLU A 271 1.11 -25.84 -21.01
CA GLU A 271 -0.07 -25.64 -21.84
C GLU A 271 -0.04 -24.28 -22.55
N ILE A 272 -0.84 -24.13 -23.60
CA ILE A 272 -1.07 -22.81 -24.21
C ILE A 272 -2.24 -22.17 -23.47
N GLY A 273 -1.98 -21.07 -22.77
CA GLY A 273 -3.05 -20.21 -22.29
C GLY A 273 -3.46 -19.21 -23.37
N TYR A 274 -4.72 -18.79 -23.36
CA TYR A 274 -5.30 -17.85 -24.32
C TYR A 274 -5.49 -16.47 -23.70
N LEU A 275 -5.52 -15.41 -24.52
CA LEU A 275 -5.95 -14.08 -24.09
C LEU A 275 -7.32 -14.15 -23.36
N GLY A 276 -7.43 -13.52 -22.20
CA GLY A 276 -8.60 -13.49 -21.34
C GLY A 276 -8.56 -14.54 -20.23
N GLU A 277 -9.73 -14.92 -19.72
CA GLU A 277 -9.87 -15.90 -18.64
C GLU A 277 -9.61 -17.32 -19.15
N ASN A 278 -8.82 -18.10 -18.40
CA ASN A 278 -8.45 -19.48 -18.65
C ASN A 278 -8.68 -20.31 -17.39
N GLN A 279 -8.79 -21.62 -17.58
CA GLN A 279 -8.96 -22.57 -16.49
C GLN A 279 -8.09 -23.80 -16.70
N ILE A 280 -7.34 -24.19 -15.67
CA ILE A 280 -6.65 -25.48 -15.63
C ILE A 280 -7.31 -26.34 -14.54
N ARG A 281 -7.77 -27.52 -14.94
CA ARG A 281 -8.26 -28.55 -14.01
C ARG A 281 -7.09 -29.43 -13.58
N LEU A 282 -6.98 -29.63 -12.28
CA LEU A 282 -5.94 -30.42 -11.62
C LEU A 282 -6.60 -31.56 -10.88
N ASP A 283 -6.18 -32.78 -11.21
CA ASP A 283 -6.54 -33.97 -10.45
C ASP A 283 -5.50 -34.17 -9.35
N VAL A 284 -5.95 -34.12 -8.11
CA VAL A 284 -5.15 -34.29 -6.89
C VAL A 284 -5.45 -35.62 -6.19
N SER A 285 -6.30 -36.48 -6.76
CA SER A 285 -6.76 -37.73 -6.13
C SER A 285 -5.62 -38.70 -5.79
N ASP A 286 -4.49 -38.62 -6.52
CA ASP A 286 -3.32 -39.47 -6.32
C ASP A 286 -2.26 -38.83 -5.39
N LEU A 287 -2.50 -37.61 -4.89
CA LEU A 287 -1.60 -36.92 -3.99
C LEU A 287 -1.85 -37.34 -2.54
N ALA A 288 -0.79 -37.32 -1.72
CA ALA A 288 -0.94 -37.51 -0.28
C ALA A 288 -1.66 -36.30 0.35
N GLU A 289 -2.40 -36.54 1.44
CA GLU A 289 -2.98 -35.46 2.23
C GLU A 289 -1.88 -34.51 2.72
N GLY A 290 -2.06 -33.21 2.54
CA GLY A 290 -1.04 -32.23 2.90
C GLY A 290 -1.16 -30.87 2.21
N LEU A 291 -0.17 -30.01 2.49
CA LEU A 291 -0.05 -28.68 1.91
C LEU A 291 0.90 -28.70 0.72
N TYR A 292 0.44 -28.14 -0.40
CA TYR A 292 1.19 -28.02 -1.64
C TYR A 292 1.27 -26.56 -2.07
N THR A 293 2.33 -26.23 -2.82
CA THR A 293 2.46 -24.94 -3.50
C THR A 293 2.23 -25.15 -4.99
N LEU A 294 1.20 -24.52 -5.54
CA LEU A 294 0.92 -24.48 -6.96
C LEU A 294 1.51 -23.20 -7.55
N SER A 295 2.39 -23.31 -8.53
CA SER A 295 3.05 -22.19 -9.22
C SER A 295 2.68 -22.16 -10.69
N LEU A 296 2.17 -21.03 -11.17
CA LEU A 296 1.88 -20.75 -12.57
C LEU A 296 2.94 -19.80 -13.11
N THR A 297 3.67 -20.19 -14.15
CA THR A 297 4.70 -19.38 -14.79
C THR A 297 4.29 -19.05 -16.21
N PHE A 298 4.32 -17.77 -16.57
CA PHE A 298 4.07 -17.28 -17.92
C PHE A 298 5.14 -16.24 -18.26
N GLU A 299 5.83 -16.41 -19.39
CA GLU A 299 6.93 -15.54 -19.83
C GLU A 299 8.00 -15.24 -18.77
N GLY A 300 8.29 -16.24 -17.92
CA GLY A 300 9.31 -16.14 -16.86
C GLY A 300 8.82 -15.47 -15.57
N ILE A 301 7.56 -15.05 -15.50
CA ILE A 301 6.93 -14.54 -14.27
C ILE A 301 6.13 -15.68 -13.63
N SER A 302 6.38 -15.94 -12.34
CA SER A 302 5.70 -17.01 -11.59
C SER A 302 4.79 -16.43 -10.50
N ILE A 303 3.59 -16.99 -10.37
CA ILE A 303 2.61 -16.67 -9.32
C ILE A 303 2.25 -17.96 -8.62
N SER A 304 2.20 -17.95 -7.28
CA SER A 304 1.92 -19.15 -6.51
C SER A 304 0.69 -19.03 -5.60
N ARG A 305 0.05 -20.18 -5.32
CA ARG A 305 -1.01 -20.35 -4.32
C ARG A 305 -0.79 -21.61 -3.51
N LEU A 306 -1.25 -21.58 -2.27
CA LEU A 306 -1.33 -22.77 -1.44
C LEU A 306 -2.53 -23.61 -1.84
N LEU A 307 -2.31 -24.90 -1.99
CA LEU A 307 -3.32 -25.92 -2.26
C LEU A 307 -3.31 -26.93 -1.11
N PHE A 308 -4.46 -27.14 -0.48
CA PHE A 308 -4.61 -28.13 0.58
C PHE A 308 -5.33 -29.37 0.03
N VAL A 309 -4.66 -30.53 0.14
CA VAL A 309 -5.20 -31.84 -0.24
C VAL A 309 -5.59 -32.60 1.03
N PHE A 310 -6.76 -33.23 1.04
CA PHE A 310 -7.33 -33.91 2.20
C PHE A 310 -8.16 -35.15 1.80
#